data_AF-A0A965U6H2-F1
#
_entry.id   AF-A0A965U6H2-F1
#
_cell.length_a   1.000
_cell.length_b   1.000
_cell.length_c   1.000
_cell.angle_alpha   90.00
_cell.angle_beta   90.00
_cell.angle_gamma   90.00
#
_symmetry.space_group_name_H-M   'P 1'
#
loop_
_entity.id
_entity.type
_entity.pdbx_description
1 polymer ?
#
loop_
_entity_poly.entity_id
_entity_poly.type
_entity_poly.pdbx_seq_one_letter_code
_entity_poly.pdbx_strand_id
1 'polypeptide(L)'
;MIDLLNRYASGQSYRMIQRERSISRGGISTLLHEAQRLAGVRFMRERARGGIKEKISRLTRLDAPGRAQRASVSDWHSLRTTWVTLALAAGVPIELCKLVTGHQTVDVVLRHYFQPQAAHLRAVLGDKLPGVLTGNGETPRQIGAGGTVEGLAAQLQSLSPADRAALQKLLKEGE
;
A
#
# COMPACT_ATOMS: atom_id res chain seq x y z
N MET A 1 -16.49 -36.04 37.03
CA MET A 1 -16.71 -34.71 36.41
C MET A 1 -15.88 -33.61 37.08
N ILE A 2 -15.92 -33.47 38.41
CA ILE A 2 -15.12 -32.46 39.15
C ILE A 2 -13.62 -32.54 38.85
N ASP A 3 -13.03 -33.74 38.84
CA ASP A 3 -11.62 -33.91 38.49
C ASP A 3 -11.28 -33.44 37.05
N LEU A 4 -12.16 -33.69 36.07
CA LEU A 4 -11.97 -33.22 34.70
C LEU A 4 -11.92 -31.69 34.65
N LEU A 5 -12.78 -31.02 35.43
CA LEU A 5 -12.81 -29.57 35.54
C LEU A 5 -11.55 -29.03 36.21
N ASN A 6 -11.10 -29.65 37.30
CA ASN A 6 -9.86 -29.24 37.99
C ASN A 6 -8.63 -29.36 37.07
N ARG A 7 -8.57 -30.41 36.25
CA ARG A 7 -7.49 -30.64 35.28
C ARG A 7 -7.53 -29.66 34.12
N TYR A 8 -8.73 -29.37 33.61
CA TYR A 8 -8.90 -28.32 32.60
C TYR A 8 -8.53 -26.94 33.17
N ALA A 9 -8.96 -26.64 34.39
CA ALA A 9 -8.68 -25.39 35.09
C ALA A 9 -7.18 -25.22 35.42
N SER A 10 -6.46 -26.31 35.69
CA SER A 10 -5.00 -26.30 35.88
C SER A 10 -4.21 -26.19 34.57
N GLY A 11 -4.90 -26.07 33.43
CA GLY A 11 -4.29 -25.86 32.12
C GLY A 11 -3.82 -27.13 31.42
N GLN A 12 -4.21 -28.33 31.90
CA GLN A 12 -3.87 -29.57 31.20
C GLN A 12 -4.52 -29.61 29.82
N SER A 13 -3.74 -29.99 28.81
CA SER A 13 -4.25 -30.12 27.45
C SER A 13 -5.17 -31.35 27.30
N TYR A 14 -6.10 -31.32 26.35
CA TYR A 14 -7.00 -32.46 26.08
C TYR A 14 -6.24 -33.75 25.73
N ARG A 15 -5.02 -33.64 25.18
CA ARG A 15 -4.16 -34.80 24.90
C ARG A 15 -3.63 -35.44 26.18
N MET A 16 -3.27 -34.64 27.17
CA MET A 16 -2.81 -35.14 28.48
C MET A 16 -3.96 -35.82 29.21
N ILE A 17 -5.11 -35.13 29.29
CA ILE A 17 -6.31 -35.68 29.92
C ILE A 17 -6.75 -37.00 29.25
N GLN A 18 -6.68 -37.09 27.92
CA GLN A 18 -6.99 -38.33 27.19
C GLN A 18 -6.07 -39.48 27.61
N ARG A 19 -4.75 -39.25 27.69
CA ARG A 19 -3.77 -40.29 28.09
C ARG A 19 -4.03 -40.80 29.49
N GLU A 20 -4.48 -39.92 30.38
CA GLU A 20 -4.67 -40.22 31.79
C GLU A 20 -6.06 -40.78 32.12
N ARG A 21 -7.07 -40.55 31.27
CA ARG A 21 -8.47 -40.89 31.57
C ARG A 21 -9.13 -41.90 30.63
N SER A 22 -8.49 -42.39 29.57
CA SER A 22 -9.15 -43.23 28.55
C SER A 22 -10.45 -42.63 27.99
N ILE A 23 -10.58 -41.30 28.04
CA ILE A 23 -11.70 -40.55 27.45
C ILE A 23 -11.21 -39.94 26.14
N SER A 24 -11.99 -40.09 25.06
CA SER A 24 -11.66 -39.46 23.78
C SER A 24 -11.65 -37.93 23.91
N ARG A 25 -10.87 -37.24 23.07
CA ARG A 25 -10.85 -35.76 23.03
C ARG A 25 -12.23 -35.16 22.74
N GLY A 26 -13.04 -35.85 21.94
CA GLY A 26 -14.44 -35.48 21.71
C GLY A 26 -15.27 -35.60 22.98
N GLY A 27 -15.15 -36.72 23.70
CA GLY A 27 -15.83 -36.94 24.98
C GLY A 27 -15.45 -35.92 26.05
N ILE A 28 -14.17 -35.56 26.15
CA ILE A 28 -13.69 -34.47 27.04
C ILE A 28 -14.40 -33.16 26.70
N SER A 29 -14.47 -32.79 25.41
CA SER A 29 -15.15 -31.57 24.96
C SER A 29 -16.64 -31.58 25.29
N THR A 30 -17.32 -32.72 25.06
CA THR A 30 -18.75 -32.87 25.37
C THR A 30 -19.01 -32.70 26.87
N LEU A 31 -18.20 -33.34 27.72
CA LEU A 31 -18.34 -33.25 29.18
C LEU A 31 -18.07 -31.83 29.70
N LEU A 32 -17.13 -31.08 29.10
CA LEU A 32 -16.86 -29.69 29.48
C LEU A 32 -18.01 -28.76 29.06
N HIS A 33 -18.59 -28.97 27.87
CA HIS A 33 -19.80 -28.23 27.45
C HIS A 33 -21.00 -28.54 28.34
N GLU A 34 -21.16 -29.80 28.72
CA GLU A 34 -22.21 -30.20 29.65
C GLU A 34 -22.03 -29.57 31.02
N ALA A 35 -20.79 -29.48 31.51
CA ALA A 35 -20.47 -28.77 32.74
C ALA A 35 -20.76 -27.25 32.64
N GLN A 36 -20.48 -26.60 31.50
CA GLN A 36 -20.90 -25.20 31.28
C GLN A 36 -22.43 -25.05 31.32
N ARG A 37 -23.14 -25.98 30.69
CA ARG A 37 -24.61 -25.98 30.64
C ARG A 37 -25.21 -26.10 32.05
N LEU A 38 -24.69 -27.03 32.85
CA LEU A 38 -25.15 -27.27 34.22
C LEU A 38 -24.78 -26.14 35.17
N ALA A 39 -23.58 -25.56 35.03
CA ALA A 39 -23.12 -24.49 35.89
C ALA A 39 -23.67 -23.10 35.49
N GLY A 40 -24.29 -22.98 34.31
CA GLY A 40 -24.79 -21.69 33.80
C GLY A 40 -23.70 -20.66 33.49
N VAL A 41 -22.41 -21.05 33.56
CA VAL A 41 -21.27 -20.15 33.38
C VAL A 41 -20.39 -20.60 32.22
N ARG A 42 -19.94 -19.64 31.41
CA ARG A 42 -19.01 -19.89 30.30
C ARG A 42 -17.56 -19.80 30.77
N PHE A 43 -16.90 -20.95 30.95
CA PHE A 43 -15.46 -21.00 31.27
C PHE A 43 -14.57 -21.59 30.15
N MET A 44 -15.12 -22.31 29.18
CA MET A 44 -14.35 -22.76 28.02
C MET A 44 -14.03 -21.58 27.11
N ARG A 45 -12.80 -21.54 26.61
CA ARG A 45 -12.34 -20.50 25.68
C ARG A 45 -13.21 -20.53 24.42
N GLU A 46 -13.79 -19.39 24.08
CA GLU A 46 -14.51 -19.24 22.83
C GLU A 46 -13.52 -19.49 21.70
N ARG A 47 -13.74 -20.56 20.92
CA ARG A 47 -13.03 -20.68 19.65
C ARG A 47 -13.42 -19.46 18.85
N ALA A 48 -12.43 -18.69 18.38
CA ALA A 48 -12.66 -17.63 17.40
C ALA A 48 -13.57 -18.23 16.31
N ARG A 49 -14.84 -17.83 16.31
CA ARG A 49 -15.81 -18.29 15.31
C ARG A 49 -15.28 -17.84 13.98
N GLY A 50 -14.93 -18.81 13.15
CA GLY A 50 -14.26 -18.56 11.88
C GLY A 50 -13.37 -19.73 11.52
N GLY A 51 -13.94 -20.71 10.83
CA GLY A 51 -13.16 -21.63 10.01
C GLY A 51 -12.26 -20.88 9.03
N ILE A 52 -11.40 -21.62 8.36
CA ILE A 52 -10.45 -21.06 7.38
C ILE A 52 -11.19 -20.20 6.33
N LYS A 53 -12.41 -20.61 5.95
CA LYS A 53 -13.27 -19.87 5.01
C LYS A 53 -13.67 -18.48 5.50
N GLU A 54 -14.10 -18.30 6.76
CA GLU A 54 -14.42 -16.94 7.24
C GLU A 54 -13.17 -16.07 7.36
N LYS A 55 -12.03 -16.65 7.75
CA LYS A 55 -10.76 -15.92 7.79
C LYS A 55 -10.34 -15.43 6.41
N ILE A 56 -10.41 -16.31 5.40
CA ILE A 56 -10.15 -15.96 3.99
C ILE A 56 -11.15 -14.89 3.53
N SER A 57 -12.45 -15.10 3.77
CA SER A 57 -13.49 -14.16 3.37
C SER A 57 -13.35 -12.79 4.01
N ARG A 58 -12.79 -12.69 5.22
CA ARG A 58 -12.55 -11.40 5.88
C ARG A 58 -11.40 -10.63 5.23
N LEU A 59 -10.36 -11.33 4.79
CA LEU A 59 -9.18 -10.70 4.18
C LEU A 59 -9.36 -10.40 2.68
N THR A 60 -10.16 -11.22 1.99
CA THR A 60 -10.28 -11.19 0.53
C THR A 60 -11.58 -10.58 0.04
N ARG A 61 -12.50 -10.16 0.93
CA ARG A 61 -13.78 -9.59 0.50
C ARG A 61 -14.18 -8.34 1.26
N LEU A 62 -14.71 -7.38 0.52
CA LEU A 62 -15.31 -6.14 1.02
C LEU A 62 -16.83 -6.22 0.94
N ASP A 63 -17.47 -5.60 1.93
CA ASP A 63 -18.91 -5.39 1.90
C ASP A 63 -19.26 -4.38 0.81
N ALA A 64 -20.19 -4.78 -0.06
CA ALA A 64 -20.65 -3.98 -1.18
C ALA A 64 -22.17 -3.75 -1.02
N PRO A 65 -22.60 -2.63 -0.42
CA PRO A 65 -24.01 -2.35 -0.21
C PRO A 65 -24.75 -2.38 -1.56
N GLY A 66 -25.88 -3.10 -1.60
CA GLY A 66 -26.68 -3.30 -2.82
C GLY A 66 -26.25 -4.47 -3.72
N ARG A 67 -25.21 -5.25 -3.36
CA ARG A 67 -24.85 -6.48 -4.09
C ARG A 67 -25.24 -7.73 -3.31
N ALA A 68 -25.71 -8.75 -4.02
CA ALA A 68 -26.03 -10.07 -3.45
C ALA A 68 -24.81 -10.82 -2.89
N GLN A 69 -23.59 -10.45 -3.32
CA GLN A 69 -22.34 -11.02 -2.83
C GLN A 69 -21.30 -9.94 -2.53
N ARG A 70 -20.52 -10.17 -1.47
CA ARG A 70 -19.36 -9.36 -1.09
C ARG A 70 -18.32 -9.38 -2.21
N ALA A 71 -17.82 -8.21 -2.59
CA ALA A 71 -16.84 -8.07 -3.68
C ALA A 71 -15.49 -8.66 -3.24
N SER A 72 -14.84 -9.43 -4.10
CA SER A 72 -13.48 -9.92 -3.83
C SER A 72 -12.46 -8.83 -4.14
N VAL A 73 -11.46 -8.66 -3.27
CA VAL A 73 -10.33 -7.70 -3.47
C VAL A 73 -9.09 -8.34 -4.09
N SER A 74 -9.12 -9.65 -4.28
CA SER A 74 -7.98 -10.41 -4.83
C SER A 74 -8.43 -11.38 -5.92
N ASP A 75 -9.51 -11.05 -6.63
CA ASP A 75 -9.97 -11.83 -7.78
C ASP A 75 -9.31 -11.38 -9.10
N TRP A 76 -9.66 -12.08 -10.17
CA TRP A 76 -9.19 -11.77 -11.52
C TRP A 76 -9.60 -10.36 -12.00
N HIS A 77 -10.71 -9.83 -11.50
CA HIS A 77 -11.12 -8.46 -11.80
C HIS A 77 -10.14 -7.46 -11.18
N SER A 78 -9.80 -7.67 -9.90
CA SER A 78 -8.79 -6.87 -9.18
C SER A 78 -7.43 -6.95 -9.87
N LEU A 79 -7.00 -8.14 -10.30
CA LEU A 79 -5.76 -8.29 -11.06
C LEU A 79 -5.78 -7.52 -12.38
N ARG A 80 -6.89 -7.56 -13.13
CA ARG A 80 -7.05 -6.81 -14.38
C ARG A 80 -6.93 -5.30 -14.13
N THR A 81 -7.56 -4.79 -13.08
CA THR A 81 -7.45 -3.38 -12.66
C THR A 81 -6.00 -3.00 -12.33
N THR A 82 -5.30 -3.84 -11.57
CA THR A 82 -3.88 -3.62 -11.24
C THR A 82 -3.03 -3.60 -12.51
N TRP A 83 -3.18 -4.56 -13.41
CA TRP A 83 -2.41 -4.63 -14.66
C TRP A 83 -2.66 -3.40 -15.54
N VAL A 84 -3.92 -3.00 -15.75
CA VAL A 84 -4.26 -1.80 -16.54
C VAL A 84 -3.64 -0.55 -15.95
N THR A 85 -3.74 -0.39 -14.63
CA THR A 85 -3.18 0.78 -13.93
C THR A 85 -1.67 0.88 -14.12
N LEU A 86 -0.95 -0.24 -13.92
CA LEU A 86 0.50 -0.28 -14.09
C LEU A 86 0.94 -0.09 -15.55
N ALA A 87 0.22 -0.68 -16.50
CA ALA A 87 0.51 -0.55 -17.93
C ALA A 87 0.36 0.92 -18.39
N LEU A 88 -0.75 1.56 -18.04
CA LEU A 88 -0.99 2.96 -18.40
C LEU A 88 0.06 3.90 -17.78
N ALA A 89 0.45 3.66 -16.53
CA ALA A 89 1.49 4.43 -15.88
C ALA A 89 2.89 4.22 -16.46
N ALA A 90 3.18 3.03 -16.97
CA ALA A 90 4.40 2.75 -17.74
C ALA A 90 4.39 3.39 -19.14
N GLY A 91 3.28 4.03 -19.54
CA GLY A 91 3.13 4.70 -20.83
C GLY A 91 2.60 3.80 -21.94
N VAL A 92 2.04 2.63 -21.61
CA VAL A 92 1.39 1.77 -22.61
C VAL A 92 0.17 2.49 -23.17
N PRO A 93 -0.01 2.56 -24.50
CA PRO A 93 -1.18 3.20 -25.10
C PRO A 93 -2.49 2.60 -24.62
N ILE A 94 -3.47 3.45 -24.35
CA ILE A 94 -4.76 3.01 -23.80
C ILE A 94 -5.54 2.11 -24.76
N GLU A 95 -5.37 2.29 -26.06
CA GLU A 95 -5.96 1.41 -27.07
C GLU A 95 -5.40 -0.02 -27.00
N LEU A 96 -4.12 -0.16 -26.66
CA LEU A 96 -3.51 -1.47 -26.46
C LEU A 96 -4.00 -2.10 -25.16
N CYS A 97 -4.17 -1.31 -24.10
CA CYS A 97 -4.78 -1.78 -22.85
C CYS A 97 -6.22 -2.27 -23.09
N LYS A 98 -7.02 -1.52 -23.87
CA LYS A 98 -8.37 -1.91 -24.30
C LYS A 98 -8.36 -3.25 -25.05
N LEU A 99 -7.45 -3.39 -26.03
CA LEU A 99 -7.32 -4.60 -26.83
C LEU A 99 -6.97 -5.82 -25.98
N VAL A 100 -5.94 -5.72 -25.13
CA VAL A 100 -5.49 -6.83 -24.27
C VAL A 100 -6.56 -7.25 -23.27
N THR A 101 -7.34 -6.29 -22.77
CA THR A 101 -8.40 -6.57 -21.79
C THR A 101 -9.75 -6.92 -22.41
N GLY A 102 -9.86 -6.87 -23.74
CA GLY A 102 -11.08 -7.24 -24.48
C GLY A 102 -12.25 -6.28 -24.28
N HIS A 103 -11.99 -4.99 -24.01
CA HIS A 103 -13.05 -4.01 -23.84
C HIS A 103 -13.47 -3.37 -25.17
N GLN A 104 -14.76 -3.02 -25.29
CA GLN A 104 -15.30 -2.39 -26.49
C GLN A 104 -14.81 -0.94 -26.67
N THR A 105 -14.70 -0.20 -25.57
CA THR A 105 -14.32 1.22 -25.59
C THR A 105 -13.22 1.52 -24.58
N VAL A 106 -12.47 2.58 -24.84
CA VAL A 106 -11.47 3.13 -23.90
C VAL A 106 -12.13 3.67 -22.63
N ASP A 107 -13.33 4.23 -22.74
CA ASP A 107 -14.09 4.76 -21.61
C ASP A 107 -14.36 3.67 -20.53
N VAL A 108 -14.63 2.43 -20.95
CA VAL A 108 -14.77 1.29 -20.03
C VAL A 108 -13.46 1.01 -19.27
N VAL A 109 -12.31 1.13 -19.93
CA VAL A 109 -10.98 0.96 -19.30
C VAL A 109 -10.76 2.04 -18.24
N LEU A 110 -11.01 3.31 -18.59
CA LEU A 110 -10.82 4.43 -17.68
C LEU A 110 -11.76 4.37 -16.47
N ARG A 111 -13.05 4.07 -16.68
CA ARG A 111 -14.04 4.08 -15.60
C ARG A 111 -13.88 2.93 -14.62
N HIS A 112 -13.50 1.75 -15.10
CA HIS A 112 -13.57 0.53 -14.29
C HIS A 112 -12.21 -0.05 -13.89
N TYR A 113 -11.13 0.29 -14.61
CA TYR A 113 -9.84 -0.38 -14.43
C TYR A 113 -8.67 0.55 -14.17
N PHE A 114 -8.77 1.84 -14.53
CA PHE A 114 -7.73 2.80 -14.19
C PHE A 114 -7.97 3.36 -12.77
N GLN A 115 -7.19 2.88 -11.81
CA GLN A 115 -7.28 3.27 -10.40
C GLN A 115 -5.89 3.63 -9.85
N PRO A 116 -5.29 4.75 -10.29
CA PRO A 116 -3.94 5.12 -9.89
C PRO A 116 -3.92 5.51 -8.40
N GLN A 117 -3.03 4.88 -7.63
CA GLN A 117 -2.83 5.23 -6.23
C GLN A 117 -1.95 6.49 -6.11
N ALA A 118 -2.13 7.27 -5.04
CA ALA A 118 -1.35 8.49 -4.80
C ALA A 118 0.17 8.24 -4.79
N ALA A 119 0.62 7.14 -4.19
CA ALA A 119 2.04 6.76 -4.20
C ALA A 119 2.56 6.46 -5.61
N HIS A 120 1.71 5.84 -6.44
CA HIS A 120 2.03 5.52 -7.82
C HIS A 120 2.10 6.76 -8.70
N LEU A 121 1.13 7.69 -8.55
CA LEU A 121 1.17 9.00 -9.20
C LEU A 121 2.42 9.77 -8.80
N ARG A 122 2.79 9.78 -7.52
CA ARG A 122 4.00 10.44 -7.04
C ARG A 122 5.26 9.89 -7.69
N ALA A 123 5.38 8.57 -7.82
CA ALA A 123 6.51 7.94 -8.49
C ALA A 123 6.59 8.32 -9.97
N VAL A 124 5.46 8.20 -10.70
CA VAL A 124 5.40 8.52 -12.13
C VAL A 124 5.68 10.01 -12.37
N LEU A 125 5.09 10.90 -11.58
CA LEU A 125 5.33 12.34 -11.71
C LEU A 125 6.78 12.70 -11.35
N GLY A 126 7.38 12.05 -10.34
CA GLY A 126 8.79 12.21 -10.01
C GLY A 126 9.71 11.80 -11.16
N ASP A 127 9.44 10.67 -11.80
CA ASP A 127 10.23 10.15 -12.93
C ASP A 127 10.05 10.98 -14.21
N LYS A 128 8.81 11.40 -14.51
CA LYS A 128 8.47 12.06 -15.78
C LYS A 128 8.58 13.57 -15.75
N LEU A 129 8.43 14.21 -14.58
CA LEU A 129 8.48 15.66 -14.39
C LEU A 129 9.46 16.07 -13.28
N PRO A 130 10.72 15.59 -13.28
CA PRO A 130 11.66 15.91 -12.22
C PRO A 130 11.91 17.42 -12.14
N GLY A 131 12.04 18.12 -13.27
CA GLY A 131 12.31 19.56 -13.29
C GLY A 131 11.23 20.44 -12.65
N VAL A 132 9.95 20.05 -12.74
CA VAL A 132 8.81 20.77 -12.15
C VAL A 132 8.70 20.49 -10.65
N LEU A 133 9.03 19.27 -10.23
CA LEU A 133 8.85 18.82 -8.84
C LEU A 133 10.08 19.01 -7.95
N THR A 134 11.29 19.03 -8.51
CA THR A 134 12.54 19.16 -7.76
C THR A 134 13.20 20.53 -7.94
N GLY A 135 12.62 21.42 -8.75
CA GLY A 135 13.23 22.73 -9.06
C GLY A 135 14.47 22.66 -9.96
N ASN A 136 14.86 21.47 -10.44
CA ASN A 136 16.02 21.29 -11.32
C ASN A 136 15.74 21.62 -12.80
N GLY A 137 14.53 22.11 -13.12
CA GLY A 137 14.14 22.51 -14.47
C GLY A 137 14.57 23.92 -14.88
N GLU A 138 15.03 24.74 -13.93
CA GLU A 138 15.70 25.99 -14.29
C GLU A 138 17.08 25.64 -14.84
N THR A 139 17.27 25.85 -16.14
CA THR A 139 18.62 25.96 -16.71
C THR A 139 19.40 26.95 -15.84
N PRO A 140 20.58 26.61 -15.31
CA PRO A 140 21.41 27.55 -14.57
C PRO A 140 21.49 28.83 -15.38
N ARG A 141 21.18 29.98 -14.78
CA ARG A 141 21.24 31.27 -15.47
C ARG A 141 22.63 31.39 -16.11
N GLN A 142 22.67 31.28 -17.43
CA GLN A 142 23.91 31.18 -18.17
C GLN A 142 24.58 32.55 -18.11
N ILE A 143 25.84 32.60 -17.63
CA ILE A 143 26.55 33.86 -17.54
C ILE A 143 27.09 34.20 -18.93
N GLY A 144 26.36 35.04 -19.65
CA GLY A 144 26.71 35.45 -21.03
C GLY A 144 26.80 34.27 -22.00
N ALA A 145 27.60 34.41 -23.05
CA ALA A 145 27.78 33.44 -24.14
C ALA A 145 28.56 32.17 -23.71
N GLY A 146 28.03 31.44 -22.72
CA GLY A 146 28.58 30.15 -22.27
C GLY A 146 29.67 30.23 -21.19
N GLY A 147 29.77 31.32 -20.43
CA GLY A 147 30.72 31.44 -19.33
C GLY A 147 30.33 30.58 -18.12
N THR A 148 31.32 30.04 -17.41
CA THR A 148 31.12 29.41 -16.10
C THR A 148 31.31 30.43 -14.97
N VAL A 149 30.79 30.13 -13.77
CA VAL A 149 30.92 30.99 -12.59
C VAL A 149 32.40 31.18 -12.22
N GLU A 150 33.20 30.14 -12.39
CA GLU A 150 34.65 30.15 -12.14
C GLU A 150 35.37 31.08 -13.13
N GLY A 151 34.97 31.07 -14.40
CA GLY A 151 35.50 31.96 -15.42
C GLY A 151 35.18 33.43 -15.13
N LEU A 152 33.96 33.71 -14.65
CA LEU A 152 33.57 35.05 -14.24
C LEU A 152 34.38 35.52 -13.03
N ALA A 153 34.56 34.65 -12.03
CA ALA A 153 35.34 34.95 -10.84
C ALA A 153 36.80 35.29 -11.19
N ALA A 154 37.41 34.56 -12.12
CA ALA A 154 38.77 34.84 -12.61
C ALA A 154 38.85 36.19 -13.33
N GLN A 155 37.88 36.51 -14.19
CA GLN A 155 37.83 37.80 -14.88
C GLN A 155 37.68 38.97 -13.89
N LEU A 156 36.83 38.83 -12.87
CA LEU A 156 36.65 39.85 -11.82
C LEU A 156 37.94 40.12 -11.02
N GLN A 157 38.76 39.09 -10.80
CA GLN A 157 40.06 39.25 -10.12
C GLN A 157 41.04 40.11 -10.94
N SER A 158 40.98 40.01 -12.27
CA SER A 158 41.87 40.74 -13.19
C SER A 158 41.44 42.20 -13.49
N LEU A 159 40.27 42.63 -13.00
CA LEU A 159 39.75 43.97 -13.28
C LEU A 159 40.61 45.08 -12.65
N SER A 160 40.75 46.17 -13.41
CA SER A 160 41.40 47.40 -12.94
C SER A 160 40.58 48.07 -11.82
N PRO A 161 41.20 48.92 -10.99
CA PRO A 161 40.48 49.64 -9.93
C PRO A 161 39.33 50.52 -10.46
N ALA A 162 39.48 51.09 -11.65
CA ALA A 162 38.46 51.92 -12.30
C ALA A 162 37.25 51.06 -12.73
N ASP A 163 37.51 49.91 -13.35
CA ASP A 163 36.45 49.00 -13.80
C ASP A 163 35.73 48.33 -12.62
N ARG A 164 36.43 48.06 -11.52
CA ARG A 164 35.82 47.60 -10.26
C ARG A 164 34.87 48.62 -9.67
N ALA A 165 35.23 49.90 -9.68
CA ALA A 165 34.37 50.99 -9.20
C ALA A 165 33.12 51.15 -10.09
N ALA A 166 33.28 51.04 -11.41
CA ALA A 166 32.17 51.06 -12.36
C ALA A 166 31.22 49.86 -12.15
N LEU A 167 31.76 48.64 -11.98
CA LEU A 167 30.97 47.45 -11.69
C LEU A 167 30.20 47.58 -10.36
N GLN A 168 30.84 48.08 -9.30
CA GLN A 168 30.17 48.32 -8.01
C GLN A 168 29.01 49.31 -8.12
N LYS A 169 29.14 50.32 -8.99
CA LYS A 169 28.05 51.26 -9.25
C LYS A 169 26.87 50.58 -9.95
N LEU A 170 27.15 49.79 -10.99
CA LEU A 170 26.11 49.04 -11.72
C LEU A 170 25.40 48.01 -10.85
N LEU A 171 26.11 47.33 -9.96
CA LEU A 171 25.51 46.36 -9.03
C LEU A 171 24.58 47.02 -8.00
N LYS A 172 24.87 48.26 -7.58
CA LYS A 172 24.01 49.03 -6.66
C LYS A 172 22.77 49.63 -7.34
N GLU A 173 22.79 49.81 -8.65
CA GLU A 173 21.66 50.31 -9.43
C GLU A 173 20.67 49.20 -9.84
N GLY A 174 21.07 47.93 -9.70
CA GLY A 174 20.27 46.75 -10.10
C GLY A 174 19.57 45.99 -8.97
N GLU A 175 19.72 46.42 -7.70
CA GLU A 175 18.91 45.98 -6.54
C GLU A 175 17.67 46.87 -6.37
#